data_AF-A0A1W1CQ03-F1
#
_entry.id   AF-A0A1W1CQ03-F1
#
_cell.length_a   1.000
_cell.length_b   1.000
_cell.length_c   1.000
_cell.angle_alpha   90.00
_cell.angle_beta   90.00
_cell.angle_gamma   90.00
#
_symmetry.space_group_name_H-M   'P 1'
#
loop_
_entity.id
_entity.type
_entity.pdbx_description
1 polymer ?
#
loop_
_entity_poly.entity_id
_entity_poly.type
_entity_poly.pdbx_seq_one_letter_code
_entity_poly.pdbx_strand_id
1 'polypeptide(L)'
;MSISYLYLLLLIGLLTGCMENKTETKLNGGVLLEQKCSKCHNLDMPPKSYENEVAPSMMAVTFHLKDFIKSNDPSAHEAKIAEFVKDYVINPSRSKSFCDKASLDSYGVMPSQKGKVTEDELGAIAKYMYDTYDNQKMLKIMQERQRLARMPLHERVLEQQRCKNCHDINKDKVAPSFISISKKYSSNKALIESIKNGSKGKWKNFKLIMPPFKNMTDKDIEGIANWILNLKNQDKEKVMPF
;
A
#
# COMPACT_ATOMS: atom_id res chain seq x y z
N MET A 1 -11.61 -91.47 -12.41
CA MET A 1 -12.42 -90.78 -13.44
C MET A 1 -12.43 -89.30 -13.11
N SER A 2 -11.93 -88.50 -14.04
CA SER A 2 -11.49 -87.10 -13.91
C SER A 2 -12.61 -86.08 -13.77
N ILE A 3 -12.40 -85.07 -12.90
CA ILE A 3 -13.04 -83.73 -12.93
C ILE A 3 -12.00 -82.76 -12.36
N SER A 4 -11.16 -82.10 -13.16
CA SER A 4 -11.32 -80.73 -13.72
C SER A 4 -11.86 -79.70 -12.72
N TYR A 5 -10.97 -78.88 -12.13
CA TYR A 5 -11.30 -77.47 -11.84
C TYR A 5 -10.13 -76.56 -12.18
N LEU A 6 -10.57 -75.44 -12.75
CA LEU A 6 -9.91 -74.52 -13.65
C LEU A 6 -9.29 -73.36 -12.86
N TYR A 7 -8.13 -72.91 -13.33
CA TYR A 7 -7.48 -71.65 -12.98
C TYR A 7 -8.45 -70.46 -13.06
N LEU A 8 -8.44 -69.56 -12.06
CA LEU A 8 -8.41 -68.10 -12.28
C LEU A 8 -8.08 -67.34 -10.97
N LEU A 9 -6.79 -67.21 -10.65
CA LEU A 9 -6.32 -66.23 -9.67
C LEU A 9 -6.33 -64.85 -10.35
N LEU A 10 -7.38 -64.08 -10.10
CA LEU A 10 -7.58 -62.72 -10.58
C LEU A 10 -6.67 -61.78 -9.79
N LEU A 11 -5.48 -61.51 -10.34
CA LEU A 11 -4.51 -60.56 -9.80
C LEU A 11 -5.01 -59.13 -10.12
N ILE A 12 -5.91 -58.60 -9.28
CA ILE A 12 -6.32 -57.20 -9.33
C ILE A 12 -5.15 -56.35 -8.83
N GLY A 13 -4.35 -55.85 -9.76
CA GLY A 13 -3.37 -54.80 -9.49
C GLY A 13 -4.09 -53.53 -9.05
N LEU A 14 -4.10 -53.26 -7.75
CA LEU A 14 -4.45 -51.96 -7.17
C LEU A 14 -3.38 -50.95 -7.62
N LEU A 15 -3.62 -50.29 -8.75
CA LEU A 15 -3.04 -48.99 -9.06
C LEU A 15 -3.59 -47.97 -8.06
N THR A 16 -3.02 -47.95 -6.86
CA THR A 16 -3.10 -46.79 -5.98
C THR A 16 -2.31 -45.67 -6.66
N GLY A 17 -2.98 -44.92 -7.54
CA GLY A 17 -2.49 -43.64 -8.02
C GLY A 17 -2.24 -42.77 -6.80
N CYS A 18 -0.97 -42.43 -6.58
CA CYS A 18 -0.61 -41.35 -5.68
C CYS A 18 -1.13 -40.06 -6.31
N MET A 19 -2.37 -39.70 -6.00
CA MET A 19 -2.87 -38.35 -6.21
C MET A 19 -2.09 -37.47 -5.23
N GLU A 20 -0.98 -36.90 -5.68
CA GLU A 20 -0.30 -35.83 -4.97
C GLU A 20 -1.31 -34.69 -4.83
N ASN A 21 -1.90 -34.58 -3.64
CA ASN A 21 -2.61 -33.39 -3.21
C ASN A 21 -1.58 -32.26 -3.18
N LYS A 22 -1.38 -31.58 -4.32
CA LYS A 22 -0.73 -30.27 -4.38
C LYS A 22 -1.52 -29.39 -3.43
N THR A 23 -0.97 -29.18 -2.24
CA THR A 23 -1.50 -28.23 -1.29
C THR A 23 -1.38 -26.88 -1.99
N GLU A 24 -2.51 -26.31 -2.44
CA GLU A 24 -2.55 -24.98 -3.04
C GLU A 24 -2.04 -23.98 -2.00
N THR A 25 -0.74 -23.71 -2.05
CA THR A 25 -0.13 -22.69 -1.22
C THR A 25 -0.61 -21.38 -1.82
N LYS A 26 -1.50 -20.67 -1.10
CA LYS A 26 -2.05 -19.39 -1.55
C LYS A 26 -0.90 -18.38 -1.71
N LEU A 27 -0.49 -18.15 -2.96
CA LEU A 27 0.59 -17.21 -3.29
C LEU A 27 0.16 -15.77 -2.99
N ASN A 28 1.06 -14.98 -2.43
CA ASN A 28 0.85 -13.56 -2.19
C ASN A 28 1.55 -12.75 -3.28
N GLY A 29 0.79 -12.32 -4.29
CA GLY A 29 1.31 -11.57 -5.44
C GLY A 29 2.01 -10.26 -5.07
N GLY A 30 1.56 -9.57 -4.01
CA GLY A 30 2.19 -8.33 -3.55
C GLY A 30 3.57 -8.56 -2.95
N VAL A 31 3.70 -9.57 -2.10
CA VAL A 31 5.00 -9.98 -1.51
C VAL A 31 5.94 -10.48 -2.61
N LEU A 32 5.44 -11.28 -3.55
CA LEU A 32 6.25 -11.75 -4.68
C LEU A 32 6.72 -10.60 -5.58
N LEU A 33 5.84 -9.64 -5.88
CA LEU A 33 6.19 -8.46 -6.66
C LEU A 33 7.29 -7.64 -5.96
N GLU A 34 7.14 -7.42 -4.65
CA GLU A 34 8.16 -6.75 -3.84
C GLU A 34 9.49 -7.51 -3.87
N GLN A 35 9.50 -8.80 -3.57
CA GLN A 35 10.73 -9.58 -3.48
C GLN A 35 11.46 -9.74 -4.82
N LYS A 36 10.71 -9.89 -5.91
CA LYS A 36 11.27 -10.28 -7.22
C LYS A 36 11.49 -9.10 -8.16
N CYS A 37 10.70 -8.02 -8.01
CA CYS A 37 10.64 -6.95 -9.01
C CYS A 37 11.03 -5.56 -8.47
N SER A 38 10.94 -5.32 -7.15
CA SER A 38 11.18 -3.99 -6.57
C SER A 38 12.62 -3.47 -6.70
N LYS A 39 13.59 -4.36 -6.96
CA LYS A 39 14.99 -3.97 -7.19
C LYS A 39 15.14 -3.07 -8.43
N CYS A 40 14.24 -3.21 -9.41
CA CYS A 40 14.27 -2.42 -10.64
C CYS A 40 13.02 -1.57 -10.80
N HIS A 41 11.84 -2.10 -10.45
CA HIS A 41 10.57 -1.42 -10.67
C HIS A 41 10.10 -0.68 -9.41
N ASN A 42 9.81 0.60 -9.58
CA ASN A 42 9.09 1.38 -8.57
C ASN A 42 7.66 0.84 -8.39
N LEU A 43 7.32 0.47 -7.15
CA LEU A 43 6.01 -0.07 -6.78
C LEU A 43 5.06 0.97 -6.16
N ASP A 44 5.53 2.21 -5.97
CA ASP A 44 4.71 3.29 -5.42
C ASP A 44 3.55 3.66 -6.36
N MET A 45 2.39 3.96 -5.77
CA MET A 45 1.22 4.47 -6.47
C MET A 45 0.65 5.70 -5.74
N PRO A 46 0.71 6.91 -6.33
CA PRO A 46 1.48 7.26 -7.53
C PRO A 46 2.98 7.07 -7.33
N PRO A 47 3.74 6.84 -8.42
CA PRO A 47 5.18 6.63 -8.37
C PRO A 47 5.87 7.87 -7.79
N LYS A 48 6.81 7.65 -6.88
CA LYS A 48 7.80 8.68 -6.53
C LYS A 48 8.86 8.73 -7.61
N SER A 49 9.28 9.91 -8.03
CA SER A 49 10.39 10.05 -8.97
C SER A 49 11.69 9.66 -8.29
N TYR A 50 12.49 8.81 -8.95
CA TYR A 50 13.85 8.49 -8.52
C TYR A 50 14.86 8.97 -9.57
N GLU A 51 16.04 9.39 -9.11
CA GLU A 51 17.14 9.65 -10.04
C GLU A 51 17.64 8.32 -10.61
N ASN A 52 17.80 8.25 -11.94
CA ASN A 52 18.27 7.07 -12.69
C ASN A 52 17.33 5.85 -12.63
N GLU A 53 16.04 6.04 -12.93
CA GLU A 53 15.12 4.91 -13.13
C GLU A 53 15.64 3.97 -14.23
N VAL A 54 15.85 2.71 -13.88
CA VAL A 54 16.34 1.67 -14.82
C VAL A 54 15.20 0.86 -15.43
N ALA A 55 13.98 1.04 -14.95
CA ALA A 55 12.79 0.39 -15.46
C ALA A 55 11.54 1.26 -15.19
N PRO A 56 10.48 1.15 -16.01
CA PRO A 56 9.24 1.85 -15.75
C PRO A 56 8.59 1.38 -14.43
N SER A 57 7.87 2.28 -13.75
CA SER A 57 7.09 1.91 -12.55
C SER A 57 6.05 0.83 -12.86
N MET A 58 5.70 0.00 -11.87
CA MET A 58 4.65 -1.01 -12.04
C MET A 58 3.27 -0.43 -12.30
N MET A 59 3.00 0.78 -11.81
CA MET A 59 1.79 1.51 -12.17
C MET A 59 1.76 1.80 -13.68
N ALA A 60 2.83 2.37 -14.24
CA ALA A 60 2.90 2.71 -15.66
C ALA A 60 2.78 1.48 -16.56
N VAL A 61 3.50 0.40 -16.22
CA VAL A 61 3.41 -0.89 -16.94
C VAL A 61 1.98 -1.42 -16.89
N THR A 62 1.38 -1.52 -15.70
CA THR A 62 0.03 -2.08 -15.57
C THR A 62 -1.00 -1.26 -16.33
N PHE A 63 -0.91 0.07 -16.29
CA PHE A 63 -1.80 0.93 -17.05
C PHE A 63 -1.63 0.73 -18.55
N HIS A 64 -0.40 0.65 -19.06
CA HIS A 64 -0.16 0.34 -20.48
C HIS A 64 -0.74 -1.03 -20.86
N LEU A 65 -0.54 -2.07 -20.04
CA LEU A 65 -1.11 -3.38 -20.33
C LEU A 65 -2.63 -3.34 -20.40
N LYS A 66 -3.28 -2.65 -19.44
CA LYS A 66 -4.74 -2.46 -19.43
C LYS A 66 -5.25 -1.65 -20.62
N ASP A 67 -4.43 -0.74 -21.14
CA ASP A 67 -4.83 0.11 -22.27
C ASP A 67 -4.62 -0.59 -23.61
N PHE A 68 -3.56 -1.37 -23.79
CA PHE A 68 -3.27 -2.05 -25.06
C PHE A 68 -3.95 -3.40 -25.21
N ILE A 69 -4.09 -4.17 -24.12
CA ILE A 69 -4.76 -5.47 -24.15
C ILE A 69 -6.26 -5.25 -24.01
N LYS A 70 -7.02 -5.39 -25.10
CA LYS A 70 -8.46 -5.13 -25.08
C LYS A 70 -9.29 -6.36 -24.66
N SER A 71 -10.27 -6.13 -23.80
CA SER A 71 -11.32 -7.08 -23.45
C SER A 71 -12.55 -6.36 -22.90
N ASN A 72 -13.74 -6.85 -23.21
CA ASN A 72 -15.01 -6.35 -22.67
C ASN A 72 -15.43 -7.07 -21.38
N ASP A 73 -14.79 -8.21 -21.07
CA ASP A 73 -15.00 -8.96 -19.83
C ASP A 73 -13.79 -8.73 -18.89
N PRO A 74 -14.01 -8.27 -17.64
CA PRO A 74 -12.94 -7.99 -16.69
C PRO A 74 -12.07 -9.21 -16.34
N SER A 75 -12.66 -10.39 -16.22
CA SER A 75 -11.93 -11.61 -15.85
C SER A 75 -11.04 -12.08 -17.01
N ALA A 76 -11.56 -12.03 -18.24
CA ALA A 76 -10.80 -12.31 -19.45
C ALA A 76 -9.72 -11.26 -19.70
N HIS A 77 -9.97 -10.00 -19.32
CA HIS A 77 -8.97 -8.94 -19.40
C HIS A 77 -7.78 -9.23 -18.47
N GLU A 78 -8.07 -9.54 -17.21
CA GLU A 78 -7.07 -9.94 -16.21
C GLU A 78 -6.28 -11.16 -16.70
N ALA A 79 -6.96 -12.19 -17.21
CA ALA A 79 -6.32 -13.41 -17.71
C ALA A 79 -5.36 -13.15 -18.89
N LYS A 80 -5.77 -12.33 -19.87
CA LYS A 80 -4.92 -11.94 -21.01
C LYS A 80 -3.69 -11.16 -20.57
N ILE A 81 -3.85 -10.25 -19.60
CA ILE A 81 -2.72 -9.53 -19.01
C ILE A 81 -1.79 -10.50 -18.30
N ALA A 82 -2.32 -11.45 -17.53
CA ALA A 82 -1.52 -12.45 -16.84
C ALA A 82 -0.75 -13.34 -17.81
N GLU A 83 -1.36 -13.76 -18.91
CA GLU A 83 -0.69 -14.52 -19.98
C GLU A 83 0.45 -13.71 -20.60
N PHE A 84 0.20 -12.44 -20.93
CA PHE A 84 1.24 -11.56 -21.44
C PHE A 84 2.40 -11.39 -20.44
N VAL A 85 2.10 -11.12 -19.17
CA VAL A 85 3.13 -10.95 -18.12
C VAL A 85 3.96 -12.22 -17.98
N LYS A 86 3.33 -13.40 -18.00
CA LYS A 86 4.03 -14.70 -17.94
C LYS A 86 5.03 -14.85 -19.09
N ASP A 87 4.59 -14.62 -20.33
CA ASP A 87 5.48 -14.75 -21.49
C ASP A 87 6.55 -13.65 -21.54
N TYR A 88 6.19 -12.38 -21.33
CA TYR A 88 7.11 -11.27 -21.47
C TYR A 88 8.21 -11.29 -20.40
N VAL A 89 7.89 -11.65 -19.15
CA VAL A 89 8.89 -11.70 -18.07
C VAL A 89 9.89 -12.85 -18.27
N ILE A 90 9.47 -13.96 -18.87
CA ILE A 90 10.34 -15.11 -19.17
C ILE A 90 11.10 -14.94 -20.48
N ASN A 91 10.43 -14.44 -21.53
CA ASN A 91 10.95 -14.33 -22.90
C ASN A 91 10.75 -12.89 -23.46
N PRO A 92 11.38 -11.87 -22.85
CA PRO A 92 11.20 -10.47 -23.27
C PRO A 92 11.80 -10.23 -24.65
N SER A 93 11.11 -9.43 -25.46
CA SER A 93 11.64 -8.95 -26.74
C SER A 93 11.08 -7.56 -27.08
N ARG A 94 11.76 -6.84 -27.97
CA ARG A 94 11.24 -5.57 -28.50
C ARG A 94 9.91 -5.78 -29.24
N SER A 95 9.78 -6.87 -30.00
CA SER A 95 8.57 -7.16 -30.79
C SER A 95 7.33 -7.49 -29.95
N LYS A 96 7.51 -7.98 -28.73
CA LYS A 96 6.42 -8.25 -27.78
C LYS A 96 6.07 -7.02 -26.92
N SER A 97 6.90 -6.00 -26.90
CA SER A 97 6.68 -4.86 -26.01
C SER A 97 5.52 -4.01 -26.49
N PHE A 98 4.63 -3.64 -25.57
CA PHE A 98 3.61 -2.61 -25.79
C PHE A 98 4.12 -1.19 -25.52
N CYS A 99 5.39 -1.04 -25.11
CA CYS A 99 5.97 0.27 -24.84
C CYS A 99 6.27 1.01 -26.15
N ASP A 100 6.17 2.34 -26.12
CA ASP A 100 6.59 3.17 -27.25
C ASP A 100 8.10 3.08 -27.52
N LYS A 101 8.51 3.58 -28.70
CA LYS A 101 9.91 3.55 -29.12
C LYS A 101 10.84 4.30 -28.16
N ALA A 102 10.42 5.46 -27.66
CA ALA A 102 11.25 6.27 -26.77
C ALA A 102 11.52 5.54 -25.44
N SER A 103 10.52 4.86 -24.90
CA SER A 103 10.61 4.04 -23.69
C SER A 103 11.53 2.84 -23.89
N LEU A 104 11.43 2.16 -25.03
CA LEU A 104 12.33 1.05 -25.39
C LEU A 104 13.78 1.50 -25.63
N ASP A 105 13.97 2.70 -26.16
CA ASP A 105 15.31 3.25 -26.38
C ASP A 105 15.93 3.77 -25.07
N SER A 106 15.11 4.21 -24.11
CA SER A 106 15.55 4.61 -22.77
C SER A 106 15.83 3.44 -21.83
N TYR A 107 14.86 2.53 -21.65
CA TYR A 107 14.95 1.43 -20.69
C TYR A 107 15.50 0.13 -21.29
N GLY A 108 15.50 -0.01 -22.61
CA GLY A 108 15.76 -1.28 -23.26
C GLY A 108 14.61 -2.27 -23.09
N VAL A 109 14.94 -3.56 -23.22
CA VAL A 109 14.02 -4.66 -22.91
C VAL A 109 14.28 -5.17 -21.50
N MET A 110 13.22 -5.63 -20.83
CA MET A 110 13.34 -6.27 -19.53
C MET A 110 14.34 -7.44 -19.62
N PRO A 111 15.27 -7.63 -18.67
CA PRO A 111 16.08 -8.84 -18.61
C PRO A 111 15.20 -10.06 -18.30
N SER A 112 15.44 -11.19 -18.99
CA SER A 112 14.72 -12.44 -18.73
C SER A 112 14.83 -12.86 -17.25
N GLN A 113 13.70 -13.24 -16.67
CA GLN A 113 13.63 -13.82 -15.31
C GLN A 113 13.46 -15.34 -15.34
N LYS A 114 13.75 -15.98 -16.48
CA LYS A 114 13.68 -17.44 -16.61
C LYS A 114 14.55 -18.11 -15.53
N GLY A 115 13.94 -19.04 -14.79
CA GLY A 115 14.57 -19.74 -13.68
C GLY A 115 14.64 -18.98 -12.35
N LYS A 116 14.19 -17.71 -12.30
CA LYS A 116 14.15 -16.89 -11.07
C LYS A 116 12.73 -16.71 -10.51
N VAL A 117 11.73 -16.92 -11.37
CA VAL A 117 10.31 -16.80 -11.08
C VAL A 117 9.55 -17.92 -11.82
N THR A 118 8.52 -18.48 -11.19
CA THR A 118 7.65 -19.50 -11.79
C THR A 118 6.43 -18.88 -12.46
N GLU A 119 5.74 -19.63 -13.33
CA GLU A 119 4.50 -19.15 -13.96
C GLU A 119 3.37 -18.91 -12.94
N ASP A 120 3.31 -19.71 -11.87
CA ASP A 120 2.32 -19.54 -10.80
C ASP A 120 2.60 -18.25 -10.01
N GLU A 121 3.88 -17.97 -9.70
CA GLU A 121 4.30 -16.70 -9.10
C GLU A 121 3.95 -15.52 -10.02
N LEU A 122 4.23 -15.62 -11.32
CA LEU A 122 3.88 -14.58 -12.30
C LEU A 122 2.37 -14.38 -12.43
N GLY A 123 1.57 -15.44 -12.34
CA GLY A 123 0.11 -15.34 -12.29
C GLY A 123 -0.37 -14.56 -11.08
N ALA A 124 0.17 -14.86 -9.89
CA ALA A 124 -0.15 -14.14 -8.67
C ALA A 124 0.30 -12.67 -8.72
N ILE A 125 1.51 -12.40 -9.25
CA ILE A 125 2.03 -11.05 -9.46
C ILE A 125 1.14 -10.26 -10.42
N ALA A 126 0.79 -10.83 -11.58
CA ALA A 126 -0.03 -10.17 -12.59
C ALA A 126 -1.42 -9.84 -12.04
N LYS A 127 -2.03 -10.76 -11.28
CA LYS A 127 -3.28 -10.51 -10.58
C LYS A 127 -3.16 -9.33 -9.62
N TYR A 128 -2.12 -9.34 -8.77
CA TYR A 128 -1.89 -8.26 -7.83
C TYR A 128 -1.67 -6.91 -8.53
N MET A 129 -0.90 -6.89 -9.63
CA MET A 129 -0.72 -5.70 -10.47
C MET A 129 -2.07 -5.19 -10.97
N TYR A 130 -2.87 -6.06 -11.59
CA TYR A 130 -4.19 -5.72 -12.13
C TYR A 130 -5.12 -5.12 -11.07
N ASP A 131 -5.20 -5.75 -9.89
CA ASP A 131 -6.08 -5.29 -8.82
C ASP A 131 -5.56 -4.02 -8.13
N THR A 132 -4.25 -3.85 -7.99
CA THR A 132 -3.63 -2.77 -7.21
C THR A 132 -3.53 -1.48 -8.01
N TYR A 133 -2.98 -1.54 -9.22
CA TYR A 133 -2.79 -0.37 -10.07
C TYR A 133 -4.05 -0.15 -10.90
N ASP A 134 -4.98 0.61 -10.31
CA ASP A 134 -6.27 0.94 -10.88
C ASP A 134 -6.50 2.46 -10.97
N ASN A 135 -7.07 2.94 -12.07
CA ASN A 135 -7.28 4.37 -12.31
C ASN A 135 -8.22 5.01 -11.27
N GLN A 136 -9.24 4.29 -10.81
CA GLN A 136 -10.15 4.82 -9.78
C GLN A 136 -9.45 4.92 -8.42
N LYS A 137 -8.62 3.92 -8.06
CA LYS A 137 -7.77 3.99 -6.87
C LYS A 137 -6.80 5.17 -6.95
N MET A 138 -6.19 5.40 -8.11
CA MET A 138 -5.29 6.54 -8.31
C MET A 138 -6.01 7.86 -8.13
N LEU A 139 -7.18 8.01 -8.76
CA LEU A 139 -7.99 9.21 -8.66
C LEU A 139 -8.36 9.52 -7.20
N LYS A 140 -8.75 8.51 -6.42
CA LYS A 140 -9.04 8.67 -4.98
C LYS A 140 -7.82 9.12 -4.19
N ILE A 141 -6.64 8.56 -4.45
CA ILE A 141 -5.38 8.98 -3.80
C ILE A 141 -5.06 10.44 -4.14
N MET A 142 -5.20 10.82 -5.42
CA MET A 142 -4.94 12.19 -5.86
C MET A 142 -5.92 13.20 -5.26
N GLN A 143 -7.21 12.86 -5.24
CA GLN A 143 -8.25 13.69 -4.61
C GLN A 143 -7.97 13.89 -3.11
N GLU A 144 -7.60 12.82 -2.40
CA GLU A 144 -7.28 12.90 -0.99
C GLU A 144 -6.04 13.75 -0.72
N ARG A 145 -4.98 13.59 -1.52
CA ARG A 145 -3.79 14.45 -1.44
C ARG A 145 -4.13 15.92 -1.65
N GLN A 146 -4.98 16.22 -2.64
CA GLN A 146 -5.43 17.58 -2.90
C GLN A 146 -6.31 18.12 -1.77
N ARG A 147 -7.16 17.30 -1.16
CA ARG A 147 -7.98 17.68 0.00
C ARG A 147 -7.07 18.07 1.16
N LEU A 148 -6.13 17.19 1.53
CA LEU A 148 -5.16 17.44 2.60
C LEU A 148 -4.27 18.66 2.31
N ALA A 149 -3.88 18.90 1.06
CA ALA A 149 -3.10 20.07 0.68
C ALA A 149 -3.87 21.39 0.81
N ARG A 150 -5.19 21.36 0.65
CA ARG A 150 -6.08 22.53 0.78
C ARG A 150 -6.53 22.81 2.22
N MET A 151 -6.38 21.84 3.13
CA MET A 151 -6.74 22.02 4.54
C MET A 151 -5.75 22.96 5.26
N PRO A 152 -6.24 23.77 6.23
CA PRO A 152 -5.38 24.43 7.19
C PRO A 152 -4.44 23.43 7.87
N LEU A 153 -3.18 23.81 8.08
CA LEU A 153 -2.15 22.91 8.60
C LEU A 153 -2.57 22.21 9.89
N HIS A 154 -3.15 22.95 10.85
CA HIS A 154 -3.56 22.39 12.13
C HIS A 154 -4.69 21.35 11.97
N GLU A 155 -5.68 21.60 11.11
CA GLU A 155 -6.77 20.65 10.82
C GLU A 155 -6.23 19.38 10.17
N ARG A 156 -5.34 19.54 9.18
CA ARG A 156 -4.66 18.42 8.53
C ARG A 156 -3.93 17.55 9.55
N VAL A 157 -3.18 18.17 10.46
CA VAL A 157 -2.45 17.44 11.52
C VAL A 157 -3.40 16.74 12.48
N LEU A 158 -4.45 17.42 12.94
CA LEU A 158 -5.46 16.82 13.83
C LEU A 158 -6.08 15.56 13.23
N GLU A 159 -6.35 15.59 11.91
CA GLU A 159 -6.92 14.47 11.17
C GLU A 159 -5.89 13.35 10.96
N GLN A 160 -4.74 13.66 10.34
CA GLN A 160 -3.72 12.65 9.98
C GLN A 160 -3.13 11.94 11.20
N GLN A 161 -2.94 12.67 12.30
CA GLN A 161 -2.36 12.15 13.54
C GLN A 161 -3.44 11.69 14.52
N ARG A 162 -4.72 11.80 14.13
CA ARG A 162 -5.90 11.36 14.90
C ARG A 162 -5.92 11.92 16.33
N CYS A 163 -5.44 13.15 16.53
CA CYS A 163 -5.36 13.77 17.85
C CYS A 163 -6.73 13.84 18.53
N LYS A 164 -7.80 14.03 17.73
CA LYS A 164 -9.19 14.12 18.19
C LYS A 164 -9.75 12.81 18.79
N ASN A 165 -9.07 11.68 18.59
CA ASN A 165 -9.46 10.43 19.26
C ASN A 165 -9.35 10.56 20.79
N CYS A 166 -8.32 11.29 21.25
CA CYS A 166 -8.02 11.47 22.67
C CYS A 166 -8.35 12.87 23.19
N HIS A 167 -8.10 13.89 22.37
CA HIS A 167 -8.28 15.29 22.73
C HIS A 167 -9.59 15.85 22.13
N ASP A 168 -10.19 16.79 22.83
CA ASP A 168 -11.27 17.63 22.30
C ASP A 168 -10.83 19.10 22.38
N ILE A 169 -11.47 19.98 21.62
CA ILE A 169 -11.12 21.40 21.62
C ILE A 169 -11.46 22.01 22.99
N ASN A 170 -12.65 21.74 23.48
CA ASN A 170 -13.28 22.51 24.56
C ASN A 170 -13.37 21.77 25.88
N LYS A 171 -13.51 20.44 25.85
CA LYS A 171 -13.73 19.62 27.04
C LYS A 171 -12.61 18.62 27.26
N ASP A 172 -12.23 18.43 28.52
CA ASP A 172 -11.32 17.36 28.87
C ASP A 172 -12.03 16.01 28.62
N LYS A 173 -11.33 15.04 28.02
CA LYS A 173 -11.86 13.71 27.70
C LYS A 173 -10.95 12.64 28.32
N VAL A 174 -10.43 11.72 27.50
CA VAL A 174 -9.39 10.76 27.92
C VAL A 174 -8.02 11.45 28.03
N ALA A 175 -7.89 12.64 27.45
CA ALA A 175 -6.75 13.54 27.52
C ALA A 175 -7.25 14.99 27.74
N PRO A 176 -6.40 15.93 28.19
CA PRO A 176 -6.80 17.33 28.39
C PRO A 176 -7.25 17.97 27.08
N SER A 177 -8.23 18.87 27.16
CA SER A 177 -8.67 19.66 26.00
C SER A 177 -7.55 20.52 25.43
N PHE A 178 -7.64 20.88 24.16
CA PHE A 178 -6.69 21.82 23.56
C PHE A 178 -6.72 23.18 24.26
N ILE A 179 -7.87 23.64 24.76
CA ILE A 179 -7.95 24.82 25.63
C ILE A 179 -7.20 24.61 26.95
N SER A 180 -7.38 23.48 27.64
CA SER A 180 -6.62 23.17 28.87
C SER A 180 -5.11 23.14 28.62
N ILE A 181 -4.69 22.57 27.48
CA ILE A 181 -3.28 22.56 27.06
C ILE A 181 -2.78 24.00 26.82
N SER A 182 -3.55 24.82 26.10
CA SER A 182 -3.21 26.21 25.80
C SER A 182 -2.98 27.07 27.04
N LYS A 183 -3.71 26.77 28.14
CA LYS A 183 -3.58 27.46 29.42
C LYS A 183 -2.38 26.98 30.24
N LYS A 184 -2.00 25.70 30.11
CA LYS A 184 -0.87 25.12 30.86
C LYS A 184 0.48 25.53 30.29
N TYR A 185 0.62 25.62 28.96
CA TYR A 185 1.88 25.92 28.30
C TYR A 185 1.97 27.42 27.99
N SER A 186 3.02 28.07 28.50
CA SER A 186 3.29 29.50 28.25
C SER A 186 4.15 29.76 27.01
N SER A 187 4.88 28.74 26.52
CA SER A 187 5.78 28.85 25.38
C SER A 187 5.55 27.74 24.34
N ASN A 188 5.77 28.09 23.07
CA ASN A 188 5.65 27.15 21.96
C ASN A 188 6.68 26.02 22.07
N LYS A 189 7.92 26.34 22.47
CA LYS A 189 9.01 25.38 22.62
C LYS A 189 8.66 24.21 23.56
N ALA A 190 8.10 24.51 24.73
CA ALA A 190 7.75 23.46 25.71
C ALA A 190 6.61 22.55 25.22
N LEU A 191 5.66 23.10 24.46
CA LEU A 191 4.58 22.32 23.86
C LEU A 191 5.10 21.44 22.72
N ILE A 192 5.94 21.98 21.83
CA ILE A 192 6.62 21.24 20.76
C ILE A 192 7.40 20.05 21.33
N GLU A 193 8.21 20.28 22.38
CA GLU A 193 8.95 19.21 23.06
C GLU A 193 8.00 18.15 23.65
N SER A 194 6.84 18.55 24.16
CA SER A 194 5.84 17.61 24.65
C SER A 194 5.16 16.80 23.56
N ILE A 195 4.95 17.37 22.37
CA ILE A 195 4.38 16.64 21.23
C ILE A 195 5.41 15.64 20.69
N LYS A 196 6.67 16.07 20.53
CA LYS A 196 7.77 15.23 20.04
C LYS A 196 8.08 14.05 20.96
N ASN A 197 8.15 14.30 22.27
CA ASN A 197 8.65 13.33 23.25
C ASN A 197 7.56 12.70 24.12
N GLY A 198 6.29 13.11 23.94
CA GLY A 198 5.19 12.69 24.78
C GLY A 198 5.05 13.47 26.09
N SER A 199 4.03 13.12 26.87
CA SER A 199 3.59 13.91 28.04
C SER A 199 3.64 13.19 29.39
N LYS A 200 4.40 12.08 29.50
CA LYS A 200 4.50 11.28 30.73
C LYS A 200 4.81 12.15 31.94
N GLY A 201 3.99 12.04 32.99
CA GLY A 201 4.15 12.78 34.25
C GLY A 201 3.79 14.27 34.19
N LYS A 202 3.47 14.84 33.02
CA LYS A 202 3.15 16.28 32.88
C LYS A 202 1.71 16.61 33.31
N TRP A 203 0.83 15.62 33.34
CA TRP A 203 -0.59 15.76 33.62
C TRP A 203 -1.02 14.79 34.72
N LYS A 204 -1.15 15.27 35.96
CA LYS A 204 -1.47 14.43 37.13
C LYS A 204 -2.89 13.84 37.07
N ASN A 205 -3.83 14.57 36.47
CA ASN A 205 -5.25 14.17 36.41
C ASN A 205 -5.57 13.21 35.26
N PHE A 206 -4.58 12.90 34.41
CA PHE A 206 -4.76 12.04 33.24
C PHE A 206 -3.85 10.83 33.34
N LYS A 207 -4.46 9.63 33.30
CA LYS A 207 -3.73 8.36 33.38
C LYS A 207 -3.12 7.96 32.03
N LEU A 208 -3.72 8.42 30.93
CA LEU A 208 -3.21 8.15 29.58
C LEU A 208 -1.99 9.02 29.28
N ILE A 209 -0.92 8.38 28.82
CA ILE A 209 0.29 9.07 28.40
C ILE A 209 0.16 9.41 26.92
N MET A 210 0.34 10.68 26.54
CA MET A 210 0.44 11.04 25.12
C MET A 210 1.72 10.42 24.55
N PRO A 211 1.63 9.58 23.50
CA PRO A 211 2.80 8.99 22.88
C PRO A 211 3.64 10.05 22.15
N PRO A 212 4.93 9.78 21.92
CA PRO A 212 5.80 10.68 21.17
C PRO A 212 5.47 10.66 19.67
N PHE A 213 5.35 11.82 19.04
CA PHE A 213 5.12 11.96 17.60
C PHE A 213 6.43 12.25 16.84
N LYS A 214 7.39 11.32 16.90
CA LYS A 214 8.75 11.51 16.34
C LYS A 214 8.81 11.61 14.82
N ASN A 215 7.80 11.07 14.13
CA ASN A 215 7.77 11.00 12.66
C ASN A 215 7.02 12.18 12.01
N MET A 216 6.50 13.12 12.82
CA MET A 216 5.89 14.35 12.30
C MET A 216 6.98 15.34 11.88
N THR A 217 6.71 16.13 10.85
CA THR A 217 7.62 17.20 10.42
C THR A 217 7.65 18.34 11.44
N ASP A 218 8.76 19.05 11.54
CA ASP A 218 8.87 20.22 12.42
C ASP A 218 7.79 21.26 12.11
N LYS A 219 7.54 21.51 10.82
CA LYS A 219 6.48 22.41 10.35
C LYS A 219 5.09 22.01 10.87
N ASP A 220 4.75 20.72 10.81
CA ASP A 220 3.46 20.23 11.29
C ASP A 220 3.34 20.36 12.82
N ILE A 221 4.41 20.03 13.56
CA ILE A 221 4.43 20.15 15.03
C ILE A 221 4.35 21.61 15.48
N GLU A 222 5.11 22.49 14.85
CA GLU A 222 5.07 23.93 15.14
C GLU A 222 3.70 24.52 14.82
N GLY A 223 3.12 24.17 13.66
CA GLY A 223 1.83 24.70 13.25
C GLY A 223 0.69 24.24 14.15
N ILE A 224 0.66 22.98 14.59
CA ILE A 224 -0.35 22.53 15.56
C ILE A 224 -0.14 23.15 16.94
N ALA A 225 1.11 23.27 17.41
CA ALA A 225 1.41 23.87 18.70
C ALA A 225 1.02 25.36 18.75
N ASN A 226 1.31 26.10 17.69
CA ASN A 226 0.89 27.49 17.52
C ASN A 226 -0.64 27.63 17.54
N TRP A 227 -1.36 26.76 16.82
CA TRP A 227 -2.82 26.75 16.85
C TRP A 227 -3.36 26.50 18.26
N ILE A 228 -2.87 25.47 18.96
CA ILE A 228 -3.27 25.15 20.34
C ILE A 228 -3.07 26.37 21.25
N LEU A 229 -1.89 27.00 21.20
CA LEU A 229 -1.59 28.15 22.08
C LEU A 229 -2.45 29.37 21.79
N ASN A 230 -2.96 29.52 20.57
CA ASN A 230 -3.86 30.61 20.20
C ASN A 230 -5.30 30.39 20.67
N LEU A 231 -5.71 29.17 21.03
CA LEU A 231 -7.06 28.88 21.53
C LEU A 231 -7.36 29.59 22.86
N LYS A 232 -6.35 29.95 23.65
CA LYS A 232 -6.54 30.69 24.92
C LYS A 232 -7.11 32.10 24.70
N ASN A 233 -6.95 32.64 23.50
CA ASN A 233 -7.35 34.00 23.13
C ASN A 233 -8.64 34.02 22.28
N GLN A 234 -9.26 32.86 22.02
CA GLN A 234 -10.50 32.80 21.24
C GLN A 234 -11.71 32.75 22.16
N ASP A 235 -12.63 33.69 21.98
CA ASP A 235 -13.94 33.67 22.63
C ASP A 235 -14.68 32.39 22.26
N LYS A 236 -15.31 31.76 23.26
CA LYS A 236 -15.99 30.46 23.17
C LYS A 236 -17.06 30.38 22.05
N GLU A 237 -17.51 31.50 21.50
CA GLU A 237 -18.53 31.57 20.44
C GLU A 237 -17.98 31.48 19.00
N LYS A 238 -16.67 31.69 18.76
CA LYS A 238 -16.09 31.66 17.40
C LYS A 238 -15.51 30.31 16.97
N VAL A 239 -15.62 29.28 17.81
CA VAL A 239 -15.19 27.92 17.46
C VAL A 239 -16.31 27.26 16.65
N MET A 240 -16.45 27.68 15.39
CA MET A 240 -17.38 27.02 14.45
C MET A 240 -16.95 25.57 14.23
N PRO A 241 -17.88 24.60 14.28
CA PRO A 241 -17.61 23.26 13.80
C PRO A 241 -17.57 23.30 12.27
N PHE A 242 -16.44 22.92 11.70
CA PHE A 242 -16.40 22.38 10.34
C PHE A 242 -16.62 20.88 10.40
#